data_AF-A0A7V9YXA2-F1
#
_entry.id   AF-A0A7V9YXA2-F1
#
_cell.length_a   1.000
_cell.length_b   1.000
_cell.length_c   1.000
_cell.angle_alpha   90.00
_cell.angle_beta   90.00
_cell.angle_gamma   90.00
#
_symmetry.space_group_name_H-M   'P 1'
#
loop_
_entity.id
_entity.type
_entity.pdbx_description
1 polymer ?
#
loop_
_entity_poly.entity_id
_entity_poly.type
_entity_poly.pdbx_seq_one_letter_code
_entity_poly.pdbx_strand_id
1 'polypeptide(L)' 'MKRIERILLKLVVIQFIFLLIAQFMILYTPFSPYLGKIYEYEGVSKNHVTKTIETFDQ' A
#
# COMPACT_ATOMS: atom_id res chain seq x y z
N MET A 1 -30.49 27.58 13.37
CA MET A 1 -29.27 26.98 13.97
C MET A 1 -29.43 25.49 14.28
N LYS A 2 -30.46 25.04 15.02
CA LYS A 2 -30.68 23.61 15.36
C LYS A 2 -30.82 22.64 14.18
N ARG A 3 -31.27 23.13 13.02
CA ARG A 3 -31.42 22.31 11.80
C ARG A 3 -30.07 22.04 11.12
N ILE A 4 -29.19 23.04 11.08
CA ILE A 4 -27.84 22.93 10.51
C ILE A 4 -26.98 22.03 11.37
N GLU A 5 -27.03 22.19 12.70
CA GLU A 5 -26.32 21.34 13.66
C GLU A 5 -26.65 19.85 13.48
N ARG A 6 -27.94 19.53 13.31
CA ARG A 6 -28.40 18.16 13.07
C ARG A 6 -27.92 17.58 11.74
N ILE A 7 -27.83 18.41 10.70
CA ILE A 7 -27.31 18.00 9.39
C ILE A 7 -25.81 17.74 9.49
N LEU A 8 -25.07 18.64 10.14
CA LEU A 8 -23.62 18.53 10.30
C LEU A 8 -23.26 17.28 11.12
N LEU A 9 -23.98 17.00 12.20
CA LEU A 9 -23.76 15.78 13.00
C LEU A 9 -24.04 14.50 12.19
N LYS A 10 -25.08 14.48 11.35
CA LYS A 10 -25.32 13.35 10.44
C LYS A 10 -24.17 13.16 9.44
N LEU A 11 -23.67 14.25 8.87
CA LEU A 11 -22.55 14.19 7.92
C LEU A 11 -21.28 13.67 8.57
N VAL A 12 -20.97 14.13 9.80
CA VAL A 12 -19.81 13.63 10.56
C VAL A 12 -19.92 12.14 10.84
N VAL A 13 -21.09 11.66 11.26
CA VAL A 13 -21.31 10.23 11.52
C VAL A 13 -21.15 9.40 10.24
N ILE A 14 -21.72 9.86 9.12
CA ILE A 14 -21.57 9.18 7.83
C ILE A 14 -20.10 9.13 7.40
N GLN A 15 -19.39 10.25 7.49
CA GLN A 15 -17.96 10.34 7.16
C GLN A 15 -17.12 9.41 8.05
N PHE A 16 -17.45 9.34 9.34
CA PHE A 16 -16.78 8.47 10.29
C PHE A 16 -16.96 6.98 9.93
N ILE A 17 -18.16 6.57 9.51
CA ILE A 17 -18.42 5.19 9.05
C ILE A 17 -17.58 4.88 7.80
N PHE A 18 -17.54 5.79 6.82
CA PHE A 18 -16.71 5.59 5.62
C PHE A 18 -15.22 5.49 5.95
N LEU A 19 -14.73 6.29 6.91
CA LEU A 19 -13.35 6.20 7.38
C LEU A 19 -13.03 4.85 8.02
N LEU A 20 -13.93 4.31 8.85
CA LEU A 20 -13.75 2.98 9.43
C LEU A 20 -13.70 1.88 8.36
N ILE A 21 -14.57 1.96 7.35
CA ILE A 21 -14.59 1.00 6.23
C ILE A 21 -13.28 1.10 5.44
N ALA A 22 -12.83 2.30 5.09
CA ALA A 22 -11.58 2.50 4.37
C ALA A 22 -10.38 1.98 5.17
N GLN A 23 -10.34 2.23 6.48
CA GLN A 23 -9.31 1.71 7.37
C GLN A 23 -9.31 0.18 7.42
N PHE A 24 -10.50 -0.43 7.53
CA PHE A 24 -10.65 -1.89 7.55
C PHE A 24 -10.18 -2.52 6.24
N MET A 25 -10.55 -1.93 5.10
CA MET A 25 -10.06 -2.35 3.79
C MET A 25 -8.54 -2.29 3.75
N ILE A 26 -7.92 -1.15 4.05
CA ILE A 26 -6.45 -1.00 4.00
C ILE A 26 -5.73 -1.98 4.95
N LEU A 27 -6.28 -2.25 6.13
CA LEU A 27 -5.64 -3.09 7.15
C LEU A 27 -5.66 -4.59 6.80
N TYR A 28 -6.80 -5.10 6.30
CA TYR A 28 -7.01 -6.54 6.12
C TYR A 28 -6.92 -7.02 4.67
N THR A 29 -6.96 -6.11 3.70
CA THR A 29 -6.69 -6.47 2.31
C THR A 29 -5.27 -6.06 1.92
N PRO A 30 -4.59 -6.83 1.04
CA PRO A 30 -3.27 -6.48 0.53
C PRO A 30 -3.38 -5.33 -0.50
N PHE A 31 -3.98 -4.21 -0.12
CA PHE A 31 -4.03 -2.97 -0.88
C PHE A 31 -2.74 -2.16 -0.73
N SER A 32 -1.89 -2.51 0.25
CA SER A 32 -0.57 -1.91 0.50
C SER A 32 0.35 -1.79 -0.75
N PRO A 33 0.44 -2.77 -1.68
CA PRO A 33 1.25 -2.63 -2.89
C PRO A 33 0.65 -1.67 -3.94
N TYR A 34 -0.66 -1.38 -3.87
CA TYR A 34 -1.35 -0.49 -4.82
C TYR A 34 -1.45 0.96 -4.31
N LEU A 35 -1.36 1.17 -2.99
CA LEU A 35 -1.40 2.50 -2.35
C LEU A 35 -0.01 3.00 -1.92
N GLY A 36 0.94 2.11 -1.68
CA GLY A 36 2.32 2.44 -1.37
C GLY A 36 3.11 2.78 -2.63
N LYS A 37 4.14 3.64 -2.50
CA LYS A 37 5.14 3.76 -3.56
C LYS A 37 5.73 2.38 -3.81
N ILE A 38 5.66 1.93 -5.06
CA ILE A 38 6.42 0.78 -5.54
C ILE A 38 7.88 1.19 -5.42
N TYR A 39 8.53 0.83 -4.33
CA TYR A 39 9.98 0.81 -4.27
C TYR A 39 10.40 -0.45 -5.01
N GLU A 40 10.40 -0.37 -6.35
CA GLU A 40 11.16 -1.31 -7.15
C GLU A 40 12.62 -1.13 -6.75
N TYR A 41 13.05 -1.97 -5.82
CA TYR A 41 14.45 -2.07 -5.49
C TYR A 41 15.09 -2.85 -6.64
N GLU A 42 15.59 -2.13 -7.64
CA GLU A 42 16.49 -2.68 -8.65
C GLU A 42 17.87 -3.07 -8.05
N GLY A 43 17.91 -3.42 -6.77
CA GLY A 43 19.09 -3.97 -6.13
C GLY A 43 19.23 -5.43 -6.53
N VAL A 44 19.94 -5.65 -7.63
CA VAL A 44 20.50 -6.92 -8.08
C VAL A 44 19.46 -8.02 -8.13
N SER A 45 18.71 -8.07 -9.24
CA SER A 45 18.22 -9.35 -9.73
C SER A 45 19.44 -10.26 -9.82
N LYS A 46 19.41 -11.25 -8.93
CA LYS A 46 20.43 -12.27 -8.77
C LYS A 46 20.80 -12.76 -10.15
N ASN A 47 22.08 -12.57 -10.49
CA ASN A 47 22.73 -13.23 -11.61
C ASN A 47 22.30 -14.70 -11.60
N HIS A 48 21.31 -15.04 -12.42
CA HIS A 48 21.00 -16.42 -12.75
C HIS A 48 22.19 -16.90 -13.56
N VAL A 49 23.16 -17.47 -12.83
CA VAL A 49 24.08 -18.54 -13.23
C VAL A 49 24.22 -18.65 -14.75
N THR A 50 25.21 -17.99 -15.34
CA THR A 50 25.83 -18.49 -16.56
C THR A 50 27.31 -18.13 -16.53
N LYS A 51 28.13 -19.18 -16.48
CA LYS A 51 29.59 -19.18 -16.53
C LYS A 51 30.32 -18.69 -15.27
N THR A 52 30.55 -19.65 -14.37
CA THR A 52 31.87 -19.76 -13.73
C THR A 52 32.90 -19.76 -14.84
N ILE A 53 33.49 -18.61 -15.11
CA ILE A 53 34.73 -18.51 -15.88
C ILE A 53 35.82 -19.05 -14.95
N GLU A 54 36.28 -20.26 -15.26
CA GLU A 54 37.49 -20.81 -14.66
C GLU A 54 38.66 -19.91 -15.05
N THR A 55 39.07 -19.01 -14.15
CA THR A 55 40.29 -18.22 -14.31
C THR A 55 41.46 -19.01 -13.75
N PHE A 56 41.74 -20.17 -14.31
CA PHE A 56 43.06 -20.79 -14.27
C PHE A 56 43.21 -21.66 -15.51
N ASP A 57 43.74 -21.06 -16.58
CA ASP A 57 44.42 -21.78 -17.64
C ASP A 57 45.89 -21.35 -17.63
N GLN A 58 46.74 -22.34 -17.32
CA GLN A 58 48.21 -22.40 -17.34
C GLN A 58 49.06 -21.53 -16.39
#